data_AF-A0A3D2WKB1-F1
#
_entry.id   AF-A0A3D2WKB1-F1
#
_cell.length_a   1.000
_cell.length_b   1.000
_cell.length_c   1.000
_cell.angle_alpha   90.00
_cell.angle_beta   90.00
_cell.angle_gamma   90.00
#
_symmetry.space_group_name_H-M   'P 1'
#
loop_
_entity.id
_entity.type
_entity.pdbx_description
1 polymer ?
#
loop_
_entity_poly.entity_id
_entity_poly.type
_entity_poly.pdbx_seq_one_letter_code
_entity_poly.pdbx_strand_id
1 'polypeptide(L)'
;YCPHCDGPFFKGKKVAVIGGGNSGVEAALDLAGIVDHVTVFEFMPELKADKVLIEQMDKRDNINVIKNVATKQVIADNGKVVAIEYQHRDTDVIEQLELSGIFVQ
;
A
#
# COMPACT_ATOMS: atom_id res chain seq x y z
N TYR A 1 4.00 -8.91 4.40
CA TYR A 1 3.87 -8.86 5.87
C TYR A 1 2.41 -8.90 6.29
N CYS A 2 2.12 -9.33 7.52
CA CYS A 2 0.80 -9.28 8.15
C CYS A 2 0.66 -7.95 8.93
N PRO A 3 -0.35 -7.11 8.66
CA PRO A 3 -0.50 -5.78 9.27
C PRO A 3 -0.47 -5.80 10.79
N HIS A 4 -1.21 -6.73 11.41
CA HIS A 4 -1.35 -6.80 12.86
C HIS A 4 -0.12 -7.39 13.56
N CYS A 5 0.56 -8.35 12.93
CA CYS A 5 1.75 -8.99 13.50
C CYS A 5 3.01 -8.15 13.31
N ASP A 6 3.19 -7.60 12.10
CA ASP A 6 4.44 -7.01 11.66
C ASP A 6 4.43 -5.47 11.67
N GLY A 7 3.24 -4.84 11.64
CA GLY A 7 3.05 -3.39 11.59
C GLY A 7 3.90 -2.60 12.59
N PRO A 8 3.99 -3.01 13.88
CA PRO A 8 4.82 -2.32 14.87
C PRO A 8 6.31 -2.17 14.49
N PHE A 9 6.89 -3.06 13.68
CA PHE A 9 8.29 -2.97 13.23
C PHE A 9 8.53 -1.88 12.17
N PHE A 10 7.46 -1.31 11.62
CA PHE A 10 7.48 -0.26 10.61
C PHE A 10 7.03 1.10 11.14
N LYS A 11 6.96 1.28 12.46
CA LYS A 11 6.65 2.57 13.09
C LYS A 11 7.53 3.70 12.53
N GLY A 12 6.89 4.77 12.08
CA GLY A 12 7.55 5.93 11.47
C GLY A 12 8.22 5.67 10.11
N LYS A 13 7.90 4.57 9.42
CA LYS A 13 8.41 4.26 8.07
C LYS A 13 7.28 4.38 7.03
N LYS A 14 7.66 4.43 5.75
CA LYS A 14 6.71 4.35 4.63
C LYS A 14 6.47 2.89 4.25
N VAL A 15 5.24 2.50 4.01
CA VAL A 15 4.86 1.12 3.67
C VAL A 15 3.84 1.09 2.53
N ALA A 16 3.77 -0.05 1.83
CA ALA A 16 2.73 -0.33 0.85
C ALA A 16 1.75 -1.39 1.35
N VAL A 17 0.48 -1.23 0.97
CA VAL A 17 -0.53 -2.28 1.01
C VAL A 17 -0.91 -2.65 -0.42
N ILE A 18 -0.89 -3.93 -0.76
CA ILE A 18 -1.27 -4.44 -2.08
C ILE A 18 -2.67 -5.03 -1.96
N GLY A 19 -3.62 -4.46 -2.69
CA GLY A 19 -5.05 -4.80 -2.66
C GLY A 19 -5.92 -3.69 -2.10
N GLY A 20 -7.03 -3.39 -2.78
CA GLY A 20 -8.02 -2.36 -2.44
C GLY A 20 -9.44 -2.91 -2.22
N GLY A 21 -9.53 -4.17 -1.82
CA GLY A 21 -10.73 -4.75 -1.19
C GLY A 21 -10.82 -4.41 0.30
N ASN A 22 -11.83 -4.92 1.01
CA ASN A 22 -12.04 -4.63 2.44
C ASN A 22 -10.78 -4.90 3.28
N SER A 23 -10.18 -6.08 3.15
CA SER A 23 -8.97 -6.45 3.91
C SER A 23 -7.80 -5.49 3.68
N GLY A 24 -7.59 -5.03 2.45
CA GLY A 24 -6.53 -4.09 2.10
C GLY A 24 -6.78 -2.69 2.66
N VAL A 25 -8.02 -2.20 2.57
CA VAL A 25 -8.38 -0.88 3.12
C VAL A 25 -8.36 -0.88 4.65
N GLU A 26 -8.84 -1.93 5.30
CA GLU A 26 -8.74 -2.10 6.75
C GLU A 26 -7.27 -2.15 7.20
N ALA A 27 -6.43 -2.92 6.50
CA ALA A 27 -5.00 -2.96 6.78
C ALA A 27 -4.33 -1.59 6.62
N ALA A 28 -4.70 -0.81 5.60
CA ALA A 28 -4.18 0.53 5.40
C ALA A 28 -4.58 1.47 6.54
N LEU A 29 -5.84 1.42 6.98
CA LEU A 29 -6.36 2.20 8.11
C LEU A 29 -5.65 1.85 9.42
N ASP A 30 -5.43 0.56 9.69
CA ASP A 30 -4.71 0.08 10.87
C ASP A 30 -3.25 0.55 10.86
N LEU A 31 -2.56 0.36 9.74
CA LEU A 31 -1.16 0.74 9.59
C LEU A 31 -0.97 2.26 9.66
N ALA A 32 -1.90 3.06 9.15
CA ALA A 32 -1.84 4.52 9.19
C ALA A 32 -1.80 5.09 10.61
N GLY A 33 -2.24 4.34 11.62
CA GLY A 33 -2.09 4.71 13.04
C GLY A 33 -0.69 4.48 13.62
N ILE A 34 0.21 3.80 12.88
CA ILE A 34 1.51 3.33 13.36
C ILE A 34 2.67 3.88 12.52
N VAL A 35 2.50 3.88 11.20
CA VAL A 35 3.55 4.17 10.21
C VAL A 35 3.53 5.65 9.79
N ASP A 36 4.57 6.09 9.07
CA ASP A 36 4.64 7.48 8.55
C ASP A 36 3.66 7.69 7.41
N HIS A 37 3.64 6.76 6.44
CA HIS A 37 2.80 6.83 5.26
C HIS A 37 2.43 5.45 4.74
N VAL A 38 1.19 5.29 4.26
CA VAL A 38 0.71 4.09 3.58
C VAL A 38 0.37 4.41 2.13
N THR A 39 0.91 3.63 1.19
CA THR A 39 0.46 3.66 -0.21
C THR A 39 -0.29 2.38 -0.54
N VAL A 40 -1.56 2.49 -0.91
CA VAL A 40 -2.38 1.38 -1.36
C VAL A 40 -2.26 1.22 -2.87
N PHE A 41 -1.90 0.04 -3.33
CA PHE A 41 -1.85 -0.31 -4.76
C PHE A 41 -3.05 -1.19 -5.10
N GLU A 42 -3.89 -0.72 -6.02
CA GLU A 42 -5.06 -1.45 -6.52
C GLU A 42 -4.91 -1.76 -8.02
N PHE A 43 -5.11 -3.03 -8.37
CA PHE A 43 -4.99 -3.52 -9.74
C PHE A 43 -6.11 -3.01 -10.65
N MET A 44 -7.32 -2.92 -10.11
CA MET A 44 -8.51 -2.41 -10.78
C MET A 44 -8.52 -0.87 -10.83
N PRO A 45 -9.30 -0.26 -11.73
CA PRO A 45 -9.44 1.20 -11.78
C PRO A 45 -10.23 1.80 -10.59
N GLU A 46 -10.80 0.93 -9.76
CA GLU A 46 -11.67 1.27 -8.63
C GLU A 46 -11.36 0.38 -7.43
N LEU A 47 -11.56 0.93 -6.23
CA LEU A 47 -11.52 0.15 -4.99
C LEU A 47 -12.79 -0.70 -4.89
N LYS A 48 -12.66 -1.93 -4.42
CA LYS A 48 -13.78 -2.85 -4.19
C LYS A 48 -14.23 -2.89 -2.73
N ALA A 49 -13.57 -2.14 -1.85
CA ALA A 49 -13.96 -2.03 -0.46
C ALA A 49 -15.30 -1.32 -0.26
N ASP A 50 -15.92 -1.56 0.89
CA ASP A 50 -17.16 -0.90 1.30
C ASP A 50 -16.97 0.62 1.37
N LYS A 51 -17.99 1.36 0.93
CA LYS A 51 -17.94 2.83 0.85
C LYS A 51 -17.54 3.48 2.17
N VAL A 52 -18.02 2.95 3.30
CA VAL A 52 -17.70 3.48 4.63
C VAL A 52 -16.21 3.38 4.94
N LEU A 53 -15.54 2.32 4.51
CA LEU A 53 -14.09 2.14 4.69
C LEU A 53 -13.31 3.08 3.79
N ILE A 54 -13.73 3.24 2.53
CA ILE A 54 -13.15 4.21 1.60
C ILE A 54 -13.26 5.63 2.16
N GLU A 55 -14.44 6.03 2.62
CA GLU A 55 -14.66 7.35 3.24
C GLU A 55 -13.84 7.58 4.51
N GLN A 56 -13.56 6.52 5.28
CA GLN A 56 -12.67 6.61 6.43
C GLN A 56 -11.20 6.74 6.01
N MET A 57 -10.79 6.03 4.96
CA MET A 57 -9.45 6.08 4.40
C MET A 57 -9.16 7.44 3.77
N ASP A 58 -10.11 8.00 3.01
CA ASP A 58 -10.00 9.33 2.36
C ASP A 58 -9.86 10.48 3.37
N LYS A 59 -10.24 10.27 4.63
CA LYS A 59 -10.05 11.24 5.73
C LYS A 59 -8.65 11.19 6.34
N ARG A 60 -7.78 10.28 5.91
CA ARG A 60 -6.42 10.13 6.43
C ARG A 60 -5.44 10.87 5.53
N ASP A 61 -4.73 11.83 6.10
CA ASP A 61 -3.72 12.62 5.36
C ASP A 61 -2.47 11.81 4.99
N ASN A 62 -2.26 10.64 5.62
CA ASN A 62 -1.09 9.79 5.42
C ASN A 62 -1.37 8.49 4.66
N ILE A 63 -2.51 8.42 3.96
CA ILE A 63 -2.82 7.31 3.04
C ILE A 63 -2.98 7.85 1.62
N ASN A 64 -2.23 7.28 0.68
CA ASN A 64 -2.40 7.53 -0.76
C ASN A 64 -2.84 6.24 -1.46
N VAL A 65 -3.69 6.36 -2.47
CA VAL A 65 -4.15 5.22 -3.27
C VAL A 65 -3.72 5.40 -4.72
N ILE A 66 -3.05 4.39 -5.27
CA ILE A 66 -2.70 4.29 -6.68
C ILE A 66 -3.51 3.13 -7.27
N LYS A 67 -4.39 3.45 -8.21
CA LYS A 67 -5.31 2.50 -8.84
C LYS A 67 -4.88 2.19 -10.27
N ASN A 68 -5.44 1.13 -10.85
CA ASN A 68 -5.13 0.66 -12.19
C ASN A 68 -3.63 0.36 -12.40
N VAL A 69 -2.97 -0.18 -11.37
CA VAL A 69 -1.53 -0.46 -11.39
C VAL A 69 -1.24 -1.91 -11.03
N ALA A 70 -0.29 -2.52 -11.74
CA ALA A 70 0.20 -3.86 -11.45
C ALA A 70 1.57 -3.77 -10.78
N THR A 71 1.70 -4.20 -9.53
CA THR A 71 3.00 -4.33 -8.86
C THR A 71 3.84 -5.40 -9.55
N LYS A 72 5.11 -5.09 -9.85
CA LYS A 72 6.00 -5.94 -10.65
C LYS A 72 7.13 -6.55 -9.84
N GLN A 73 7.81 -5.74 -9.04
CA GLN A 73 9.02 -6.16 -8.35
C GLN A 73 9.12 -5.56 -6.96
N VAL A 74 9.53 -6.40 -6.00
CA VAL A 74 10.02 -5.94 -4.70
C VAL A 74 11.52 -5.75 -4.80
N ILE A 75 12.00 -4.54 -4.53
CA ILE A 75 13.41 -4.20 -4.57
C ILE A 75 13.94 -4.21 -3.13
N ALA A 76 14.98 -5.01 -2.92
CA ALA A 76 15.60 -5.18 -1.61
C ALA A 76 17.11 -4.93 -1.68
N ASP A 77 17.64 -4.26 -0.64
CA ASP A 77 19.07 -4.09 -0.41
C ASP A 77 19.42 -4.65 0.98
N ASN A 78 20.52 -5.41 1.06
CA ASN A 78 20.99 -6.03 2.30
C ASN A 78 19.89 -6.79 3.09
N GLY A 79 19.02 -7.49 2.36
CA GLY A 79 17.91 -8.26 2.93
C GLY A 79 16.72 -7.44 3.43
N LYS A 80 16.66 -6.14 3.13
CA LYS A 80 15.56 -5.25 3.52
C LYS A 80 14.90 -4.64 2.29
N VAL A 81 13.57 -4.51 2.31
CA VAL A 81 12.82 -3.80 1.27
C VAL A 81 13.23 -2.33 1.26
N VAL A 82 13.52 -1.80 0.07
CA VAL A 82 13.86 -0.39 -0.15
C VAL A 82 12.90 0.29 -1.13
N ALA A 83 12.26 -0.48 -2.02
CA ALA A 83 11.29 0.05 -2.95
C ALA A 83 10.36 -1.02 -3.53
N ILE A 84 9.29 -0.57 -4.19
CA ILE A 84 8.44 -1.38 -5.04
C ILE A 84 8.40 -0.78 -6.45
N GLU A 85 8.45 -1.64 -7.47
CA GLU A 85 8.19 -1.28 -8.86
C GLU A 85 6.73 -1.64 -9.22
N TYR A 86 6.04 -0.74 -9.92
CA TYR A 86 4.68 -0.95 -10.40
C TYR A 86 4.50 -0.38 -11.81
N GLN A 87 3.52 -0.93 -12.53
CA GLN A 87 3.20 -0.55 -13.89
C GLN A 87 1.78 0.01 -13.99
N HIS A 88 1.63 1.19 -14.58
CA HIS A 88 0.34 1.73 -15.01
C HIS A 88 -0.25 0.86 -16.13
N ARG A 89 -1.45 0.33 -15.92
CA ARG A 89 -2.05 -0.67 -16.84
C ARG A 89 -2.64 -0.08 -18.12
N ASP A 90 -2.83 1.24 -18.15
CA ASP A 90 -3.35 2.00 -19.28
C ASP A 90 -2.25 2.55 -20.20
N THR A 91 -1.07 2.83 -19.65
CA THR A 91 0.04 3.46 -20.38
C THR A 91 1.28 2.59 -20.49
N ASP A 92 1.30 1.44 -19.80
CA ASP A 92 2.46 0.56 -19.61
C ASP A 92 3.68 1.24 -18.95
N VAL A 93 3.55 2.49 -18.47
CA VAL A 93 4.60 3.21 -17.76
C VAL A 93 4.96 2.49 -16.47
N ILE A 94 6.26 2.30 -16.25
CA ILE A 94 6.81 1.68 -15.05
C ILE A 94 7.38 2.76 -14.15
N GLU A 95 7.00 2.71 -12.88
CA GLU A 95 7.47 3.61 -11.84
C GLU A 95 7.96 2.83 -10.63
N GLN A 96 8.72 3.51 -9.77
CA GLN A 96 9.25 2.96 -8.54
C GLN A 96 8.91 3.89 -7.37
N LEU A 97 8.49 3.30 -6.26
CA LEU A 97 8.23 4.01 -5.00
C LEU A 97 9.14 3.48 -3.89
N GLU A 98 9.90 4.37 -3.27
CA GLU A 98 10.73 4.06 -2.09
C GLU A 98 9.85 3.83 -0.85
N LEU A 99 10.08 2.69 -0.19
CA LEU A 99 9.34 2.28 1.00
C LEU A 99 10.10 1.19 1.75
N SER A 100 9.73 0.97 3.01
CA SER A 100 10.44 0.03 3.90
C SER A 100 9.73 -1.31 4.08
N GLY A 101 8.45 -1.45 3.70
CA GLY A 101 7.69 -2.68 3.93
C GLY A 101 6.47 -2.82 3.04
N ILE A 102 6.13 -4.06 2.68
CA ILE A 102 5.01 -4.39 1.79
C ILE A 102 4.09 -5.40 2.48
N PHE A 103 2.82 -5.06 2.55
CA PHE A 103 1.74 -5.86 3.13
C PHE A 103 0.80 -6.30 2.00
N VAL A 104 0.57 -7.60 1.84
CA VAL A 104 -0.29 -8.14 0.77
C VAL A 104 -1.55 -8.66 1.44
N GLN A 105 -2.74 -8.22 0.97
CA GLN A 105 -4.05 -8.52 1.54
C GLN A 105 -5.06 -8.92 0.47
#